data_AF-A0A9E1YM03-F1
#
_entry.id   AF-A0A9E1YM03-F1
#
_cell.length_a   1.000
_cell.length_b   1.000
_cell.length_c   1.000
_cell.angle_alpha   90.00
_cell.angle_beta   90.00
_cell.angle_gamma   90.00
#
_symmetry.space_group_name_H-M   'P 1'
#
loop_
_entity.id
_entity.type
_entity.pdbx_description
1 polymer ?
#
loop_
_entity_poly.entity_id
_entity_poly.type
_entity_poly.pdbx_seq_one_letter_code
_entity_poly.pdbx_strand_id
1 'polypeptide(L)'
;MKKLLLFFTLCMFTSCNNTAVKKITDSLSNSNPDYAKNLATAKKLFELHGEEDIDAQLALVSKDIESNTSVYGSETSNYDQYVAMLKGYHAAF
;
A
#
# COMPACT_ATOMS: atom_id res chain seq x y z
N MET A 1 25.86 33.76 -1.70
CA MET A 1 25.10 32.95 -0.71
C MET A 1 23.69 32.56 -1.20
N LYS A 2 22.87 33.48 -1.73
CA LYS A 2 21.52 33.15 -2.28
C LYS A 2 21.53 32.12 -3.41
N LYS A 3 22.53 32.17 -4.31
CA LYS A 3 22.68 31.21 -5.42
C LYS A 3 23.06 29.80 -4.96
N LEU A 4 23.75 29.67 -3.81
CA LEU A 4 24.11 28.38 -3.22
C LEU A 4 22.91 27.76 -2.48
N LEU A 5 22.10 28.59 -1.82
CA LEU A 5 20.85 28.17 -1.18
C LEU A 5 19.84 27.65 -2.23
N LEU A 6 19.71 28.34 -3.37
CA LEU A 6 18.85 27.94 -4.49
C LEU A 6 19.26 26.58 -5.10
N PHE A 7 20.56 26.30 -5.15
CA PHE A 7 21.07 25.02 -5.66
C PHE A 7 20.76 23.86 -4.72
N PHE A 8 20.86 24.09 -3.40
CA PHE A 8 20.55 23.09 -2.38
C PHE A 8 19.05 22.76 -2.35
N THR A 9 18.20 23.77 -2.53
CA THR A 9 16.74 23.59 -2.62
C THR A 9 16.33 22.81 -3.88
N LEU A 10 17.00 23.02 -5.01
CA LEU A 10 16.69 22.34 -6.27
C LEU A 10 17.01 20.82 -6.21
N CYS A 11 18.07 20.42 -5.50
CA CYS A 11 18.43 19.02 -5.32
C CYS A 11 17.42 18.22 -4.49
N MET A 12 16.69 18.87 -3.58
CA MET A 12 15.65 18.20 -2.78
C MET A 12 14.41 17.84 -3.60
N PHE A 13 14.10 18.61 -4.65
CA PHE A 13 12.93 18.38 -5.51
C PHE A 13 13.14 17.36 -6.64
N THR A 14 14.39 17.04 -7.00
CA THR A 14 14.67 16.02 -8.04
C THR A 14 14.69 14.58 -7.49
N SER A 15 14.63 14.40 -6.17
CA SER A 15 14.59 13.09 -5.51
C SER A 15 13.39 12.23 -5.94
N CYS A 16 12.26 12.85 -6.29
CA CYS A 16 11.06 12.12 -6.70
C CYS A 16 11.12 11.52 -8.13
N ASN A 17 12.07 11.95 -8.98
CA ASN A 17 12.24 11.45 -10.35
C ASN A 17 13.58 10.74 -10.54
N ASN A 18 14.00 9.96 -9.54
CA ASN A 18 15.27 9.26 -9.56
C ASN A 18 15.22 8.05 -10.51
N THR A 19 15.92 8.13 -11.64
CA THR A 19 16.08 7.03 -12.61
C THR A 19 16.59 5.73 -11.96
N ALA A 20 17.36 5.82 -10.86
CA ALA A 20 17.78 4.65 -10.10
C ALA A 20 16.62 4.01 -9.31
N VAL A 21 15.72 4.82 -8.73
CA VAL A 21 14.48 4.32 -8.11
C VAL A 21 13.63 3.64 -9.18
N LYS A 22 13.46 4.24 -10.36
CA LYS A 22 12.73 3.61 -11.48
C LYS A 22 13.37 2.28 -11.89
N LYS A 23 14.70 2.21 -12.04
CA LYS A 23 15.42 0.99 -12.43
C LYS A 23 15.34 -0.12 -11.37
N ILE A 24 15.36 0.25 -10.08
CA ILE A 24 15.17 -0.68 -8.97
C ILE A 24 13.72 -1.21 -8.97
N THR A 25 12.73 -0.32 -9.11
CA THR A 25 11.32 -0.69 -9.24
C THR A 25 11.06 -1.59 -10.45
N ASP A 26 11.68 -1.30 -11.60
CA ASP A 26 11.59 -2.11 -12.83
C ASP A 26 12.27 -3.49 -12.66
N SER A 27 13.29 -3.60 -11.80
CA SER A 27 13.93 -4.90 -11.50
C SER A 27 13.14 -5.74 -10.49
N LEU A 28 12.46 -5.08 -9.53
CA LEU A 28 11.63 -5.73 -8.51
C LEU A 28 10.29 -6.21 -9.09
N SER A 29 9.68 -5.43 -9.99
CA SER A 29 8.41 -5.74 -10.64
C SER A 29 8.45 -6.98 -11.55
N ASN A 30 9.64 -7.47 -11.92
CA ASN A 30 9.84 -8.59 -12.83
C ASN A 30 10.21 -9.92 -12.15
N SER A 31 10.19 -10.01 -10.81
CA SER A 31 10.59 -11.24 -10.09
C SER A 31 9.44 -12.20 -9.78
N ASN A 32 8.21 -11.69 -9.63
CA ASN A 32 7.03 -12.53 -9.39
C ASN A 32 6.22 -12.67 -10.70
N PRO A 33 6.01 -13.90 -11.22
CA PRO A 33 5.24 -14.12 -12.44
C PRO A 33 3.80 -13.59 -12.36
N ASP A 34 3.25 -13.42 -11.15
CA ASP A 34 1.91 -12.91 -10.89
C ASP A 34 1.88 -11.40 -10.59
N TYR A 35 2.98 -10.66 -10.74
CA TYR A 35 3.03 -9.23 -10.36
C TYR A 35 1.86 -8.40 -10.93
N ALA A 36 1.59 -8.53 -12.24
CA ALA A 36 0.52 -7.77 -12.89
C ALA A 36 -0.87 -8.09 -12.31
N LYS A 37 -1.14 -9.38 -12.03
CA LYS A 37 -2.38 -9.84 -11.38
C LYS A 37 -2.49 -9.29 -9.97
N ASN A 38 -1.44 -9.44 -9.17
CA ASN A 38 -1.42 -8.99 -7.77
C ASN A 38 -1.57 -7.46 -7.67
N LEU A 39 -0.95 -6.70 -8.59
CA LEU A 39 -1.11 -5.26 -8.67
C LEU A 39 -2.56 -4.86 -9.01
N ALA A 40 -3.20 -5.57 -9.94
CA ALA A 40 -4.59 -5.32 -10.28
C ALA A 40 -5.52 -5.62 -9.09
N THR A 41 -5.31 -6.75 -8.40
CA THR A 41 -6.07 -7.10 -7.19
C THR A 41 -5.89 -6.07 -6.08
N ALA A 42 -4.66 -5.63 -5.81
CA ALA A 42 -4.38 -4.62 -4.78
C ALA A 42 -5.06 -3.27 -5.09
N LYS A 43 -5.00 -2.81 -6.35
CA LYS A 43 -5.71 -1.59 -6.77
C LYS A 43 -7.21 -1.72 -6.58
N LYS A 44 -7.79 -2.86 -7.00
CA LYS A 44 -9.23 -3.10 -6.86
C LYS A 44 -9.67 -3.14 -5.39
N LEU A 45 -8.85 -3.69 -4.49
CA LEU A 45 -9.13 -3.67 -3.05
C LEU A 45 -9.29 -2.24 -2.52
N PHE A 46 -8.42 -1.30 -2.92
CA PHE A 46 -8.53 0.11 -2.51
C PHE A 46 -9.72 0.84 -3.13
N GLU A 47 -10.07 0.54 -4.38
CA GLU A 47 -11.29 1.07 -5.00
C GLU A 47 -12.54 0.64 -4.23
N LEU A 48 -12.66 -0.67 -3.93
CA LEU A 48 -13.78 -1.22 -3.18
C LEU A 48 -13.84 -0.70 -1.73
N HIS A 49 -12.68 -0.43 -1.13
CA HIS A 49 -12.61 0.23 0.18
C HIS A 49 -13.25 1.62 0.16
N GLY A 50 -12.95 2.43 -0.88
CA GLY A 50 -13.56 3.74 -1.04
C GLY A 50 -15.05 3.71 -1.41
N GLU A 51 -15.53 2.62 -2.00
CA GLU A 51 -16.96 2.37 -2.27
C GLU A 51 -17.70 1.79 -1.06
N GLU A 52 -16.98 1.46 0.02
CA GLU A 52 -17.50 0.80 1.22
C GLU A 52 -18.14 -0.59 0.95
N ASP A 53 -17.77 -1.23 -0.15
CA ASP A 53 -18.23 -2.57 -0.49
C ASP A 53 -17.40 -3.63 0.26
N ILE A 54 -17.80 -3.91 1.50
CA ILE A 54 -17.08 -4.84 2.38
C ILE A 54 -17.09 -6.26 1.81
N ASP A 55 -18.22 -6.72 1.28
CA ASP A 55 -18.34 -8.11 0.80
C ASP A 55 -17.44 -8.34 -0.41
N ALA A 56 -17.36 -7.39 -1.35
CA ALA A 56 -16.44 -7.47 -2.47
C ALA A 56 -14.96 -7.34 -2.04
N GLN A 57 -14.65 -6.50 -1.05
CA GLN A 57 -13.29 -6.43 -0.49
C GLN A 57 -12.86 -7.78 0.08
N LEU A 58 -13.71 -8.39 0.90
CA LEU A 58 -13.42 -9.67 1.56
C LEU A 58 -13.32 -10.84 0.58
N ALA A 59 -13.97 -10.77 -0.58
CA ALA A 59 -13.81 -11.75 -1.65
C ALA A 59 -12.40 -11.75 -2.27
N LEU A 60 -11.63 -10.67 -2.13
CA LEU A 60 -10.25 -10.55 -2.62
C LEU A 60 -9.20 -10.95 -1.58
N VAL A 61 -9.59 -11.20 -0.33
CA VAL A 61 -8.68 -11.46 0.80
C VAL A 61 -8.64 -12.94 1.14
N SER A 62 -7.43 -13.50 1.24
CA SER A 62 -7.24 -14.89 1.69
C SER A 62 -7.71 -15.09 3.12
N LYS A 63 -8.29 -16.26 3.42
CA LYS A 63 -8.62 -16.67 4.79
C LYS A 63 -7.38 -16.91 5.67
N ASP A 64 -6.22 -17.10 5.04
CA ASP A 64 -4.93 -17.27 5.72
C ASP A 64 -4.18 -15.93 5.89
N ILE A 65 -4.88 -14.79 5.80
CA ILE A 65 -4.24 -13.48 5.96
C ILE A 65 -3.66 -13.27 7.37
N GLU A 66 -2.46 -12.70 7.38
CA GLU A 66 -1.83 -12.12 8.56
C GLU A 66 -1.82 -10.59 8.43
N SER A 67 -2.68 -9.92 9.20
CA SER A 67 -2.84 -8.47 9.18
C SER A 67 -2.04 -7.83 10.30
N ASN A 68 -0.96 -7.14 9.95
CA ASN A 68 -0.14 -6.38 10.89
C ASN A 68 -0.59 -4.92 10.89
N THR A 69 -1.03 -4.42 12.04
CA THR A 69 -1.41 -3.02 12.18
C THR A 69 -0.18 -2.15 12.45
N SER A 70 -0.29 -0.84 12.19
CA SER A 70 0.78 0.12 12.49
C SER A 70 0.91 0.45 13.99
N VAL A 71 0.22 -0.28 14.88
CA VAL A 71 0.27 -0.06 16.33
C VAL A 71 1.45 -0.84 16.92
N TYR A 72 2.39 -0.12 17.53
CA TYR A 72 3.57 -0.73 18.15
C TYR A 72 3.18 -1.73 19.25
N GLY A 73 3.77 -2.92 19.21
CA GLY A 73 3.46 -4.00 20.16
C GLY A 73 2.12 -4.69 19.91
N SER A 74 1.38 -4.34 18.85
CA SER A 74 0.19 -5.10 18.47
C SER A 74 0.58 -6.48 17.95
N GLU A 75 -0.26 -7.46 18.25
CA GLU A 75 -0.14 -8.80 17.69
C GLU A 75 -0.67 -8.82 16.25
N THR A 76 -0.13 -9.73 15.45
CA THR A 76 -0.63 -10.02 14.11
C THR A 76 -2.07 -10.53 14.20
N SER A 77 -2.96 -9.91 13.43
CA SER A 77 -4.38 -10.28 13.37
C SER A 77 -4.64 -11.35 12.33
N ASN A 78 -5.47 -12.34 12.66
CA ASN A 78 -5.98 -13.33 11.71
C ASN A 78 -7.16 -12.77 10.87
N TYR A 79 -7.72 -13.59 9.97
CA TYR A 79 -8.82 -13.18 9.10
C TYR A 79 -10.05 -12.64 9.86
N ASP A 80 -10.50 -13.31 10.91
CA ASP A 80 -11.71 -12.89 11.64
C ASP A 80 -11.49 -11.55 12.37
N GLN A 81 -10.29 -11.36 12.94
CA GLN A 81 -9.89 -10.09 13.55
C GLN A 81 -9.78 -8.98 12.51
N TYR A 82 -9.23 -9.27 11.32
CA TYR A 82 -9.20 -8.33 10.19
C TYR A 82 -10.61 -7.92 9.75
N VAL A 83 -11.53 -8.87 9.59
CA VAL A 83 -12.93 -8.59 9.23
C VAL A 83 -13.61 -7.73 10.29
N ALA A 84 -13.41 -8.05 11.58
CA ALA A 84 -13.99 -7.29 12.69
C ALA A 84 -13.47 -5.85 12.70
N MET A 85 -12.17 -5.65 12.48
CA MET A 85 -11.56 -4.33 12.36
C MET A 85 -12.15 -3.54 11.19
N LEU A 86 -12.26 -4.14 10.00
CA LEU A 86 -12.78 -3.48 8.81
C LEU A 86 -14.24 -3.05 9.02
N LYS A 87 -15.09 -3.95 9.53
CA LYS A 87 -16.50 -3.62 9.86
C LYS A 87 -16.59 -2.53 10.93
N GLY A 88 -15.71 -2.56 11.93
CA GLY A 88 -15.64 -1.54 12.97
C GLY A 88 -15.28 -0.17 12.41
N TYR A 89 -14.34 -0.10 11.45
CA TYR A 89 -13.99 1.14 10.76
C TYR A 89 -15.17 1.73 9.98
N HIS A 90 -15.83 0.93 9.13
CA HIS A 90 -17.01 1.36 8.35
C HIS A 90 -18.23 1.71 9.22
N ALA A 91 -18.33 1.17 10.44
CA ALA A 91 -19.41 1.55 11.35
C ALA A 91 -19.16 2.90 12.05
N ALA A 92 -17.90 3.36 12.09
CA ALA A 92 -17.49 4.54 12.84
C ALA A 92 -17.36 5.81 11.99
N PHE A 93 -17.18 5.67 10.68
CA PHE A 93 -16.94 6.75 9.71
C PHE A 93 -17.87 6.58 8.52
#